data_AF-A0A537DQ18-F1
#
_entry.id   AF-A0A537DQ18-F1
#
_cell.length_a   1.000
_cell.length_b   1.000
_cell.length_c   1.000
_cell.angle_alpha   90.00
_cell.angle_beta   90.00
_cell.angle_gamma   90.00
#
_symmetry.space_group_name_H-M   'P 1'
#
loop_
_entity.id
_entity.type
_entity.pdbx_description
1 polymer ?
#
loop_
_entity_poly.entity_id
_entity_poly.type
_entity_poly.pdbx_seq_one_letter_code
_entity_poly.pdbx_strand_id
1 'polypeptide(L)'
;ALGKTGVLSMLGSEMIQVSGGNLALSVTLVLWVTALISQVVDNVPLATVFIPVIAAMANTPGVAIAPLAWALAVGTGIGGMATPVGTASNLVALNILNKPKQRLSFARFAKRSIPLTIMDLAIANLILLLRL
;
A
#
# COMPACT_ATOMS: atom_id res chain seq x y z
N ALA A 1 -16.05 9.03 -5.47
CA ALA A 1 -15.63 9.98 -6.52
C ALA A 1 -14.27 9.61 -7.16
N LEU A 2 -13.29 9.07 -6.40
CA LEU A 2 -12.00 8.63 -6.96
C LEU A 2 -12.11 7.41 -7.89
N GLY A 3 -13.04 6.47 -7.67
CA GLY A 3 -13.21 5.28 -8.54
C GLY A 3 -13.63 5.56 -10.00
N LYS A 4 -13.85 6.82 -10.39
CA LYS A 4 -14.13 7.26 -11.77
C LYS A 4 -13.03 8.13 -12.38
N THR A 5 -11.89 8.30 -11.71
CA THR A 5 -10.80 9.11 -12.27
C THR A 5 -9.95 8.24 -13.18
N GLY A 6 -9.77 8.67 -14.44
CA GLY A 6 -8.90 8.00 -15.42
C GLY A 6 -7.46 7.79 -14.94
N VAL A 7 -7.05 8.45 -13.85
CA VAL A 7 -5.77 8.28 -13.18
C VAL A 7 -5.56 6.85 -12.68
N LEU A 8 -6.60 6.18 -12.18
CA LEU A 8 -6.47 4.82 -11.67
C LEU A 8 -6.37 3.79 -12.79
N SER A 9 -7.12 4.00 -13.87
CA SER A 9 -6.97 3.19 -15.09
C SER A 9 -5.60 3.40 -15.73
N MET A 10 -5.06 4.64 -15.71
CA MET A 10 -3.70 4.92 -16.14
C MET A 10 -2.68 4.19 -15.25
N LEU A 11 -2.80 4.30 -13.92
CA LEU A 11 -1.93 3.56 -12.99
C LEU A 11 -1.97 2.05 -13.24
N GLY A 12 -3.17 1.48 -13.43
CA GLY A 12 -3.32 0.07 -13.76
C GLY A 12 -2.66 -0.31 -15.07
N SER A 13 -2.85 0.48 -16.13
CA SER A 13 -2.20 0.21 -17.43
C SER A 13 -0.68 0.34 -17.37
N GLU A 14 -0.16 1.31 -16.61
CA GLU A 14 1.28 1.46 -16.38
C GLU A 14 1.83 0.25 -15.61
N MET A 15 1.13 -0.19 -14.55
CA MET A 15 1.54 -1.38 -13.79
C MET A 15 1.55 -2.65 -14.64
N ILE A 16 0.61 -2.80 -15.57
CA ILE A 16 0.58 -3.92 -16.53
C ILE A 16 1.76 -3.83 -17.52
N GLN A 17 2.02 -2.64 -18.07
CA GLN A 17 3.14 -2.44 -19.01
C GLN A 17 4.49 -2.71 -18.34
N VAL A 18 4.69 -2.19 -17.13
CA VAL A 18 5.91 -2.39 -16.35
C VAL A 18 6.06 -3.85 -15.92
N SER A 19 4.97 -4.53 -15.55
CA SER A 19 5.04 -5.94 -15.16
C SER A 19 5.28 -6.89 -16.31
N GLY A 20 4.87 -6.54 -17.54
CA GLY A 20 5.12 -7.36 -18.73
C GLY A 20 4.55 -8.78 -18.61
N GLY A 21 3.50 -8.99 -17.81
CA GLY A 21 2.93 -10.31 -17.52
C GLY A 21 3.68 -11.14 -16.48
N ASN A 22 4.75 -10.61 -15.87
CA ASN A 22 5.43 -11.26 -14.76
C ASN A 22 4.59 -11.14 -13.47
N LEU A 23 4.14 -12.28 -12.94
CA LEU A 23 3.33 -12.33 -11.71
C LEU A 23 4.08 -11.78 -10.49
N ALA A 24 5.35 -12.15 -10.31
CA ALA A 24 6.17 -11.67 -9.20
C ALA A 24 6.31 -10.15 -9.23
N LEU A 25 6.59 -9.57 -10.39
CA LEU A 25 6.70 -8.13 -10.53
C LEU A 25 5.36 -7.42 -10.33
N SER A 26 4.27 -8.02 -10.82
CA SER A 26 2.90 -7.52 -10.60
C SER A 26 2.54 -7.46 -9.12
N VAL A 27 2.85 -8.52 -8.37
CA VAL A 27 2.65 -8.62 -6.92
C VAL A 27 3.46 -7.56 -6.17
N THR A 28 4.75 -7.41 -6.51
CA THR A 28 5.61 -6.39 -5.92
C THR A 28 5.08 -4.99 -6.22
N LEU A 29 4.69 -4.68 -7.46
CA LEU A 29 4.15 -3.37 -7.81
C LEU A 29 2.87 -3.06 -7.02
N VAL A 30 1.91 -3.99 -6.98
CA VAL A 30 0.66 -3.79 -6.22
C VAL A 30 0.95 -3.53 -4.75
N LEU A 31 1.82 -4.32 -4.13
CA LEU A 31 2.17 -4.16 -2.72
C LEU A 31 2.74 -2.77 -2.42
N TRP A 32 3.78 -2.35 -3.16
CA TRP A 32 4.49 -1.10 -2.87
C TRP A 32 3.70 0.14 -3.28
N VAL A 33 3.00 0.12 -4.42
CA VAL A 33 2.18 1.25 -4.88
C VAL A 33 1.02 1.50 -3.91
N THR A 34 0.32 0.43 -3.49
CA THR A 34 -0.78 0.58 -2.54
C THR A 34 -0.29 0.99 -1.16
N ALA A 35 0.87 0.49 -0.72
CA ALA A 35 1.48 0.93 0.53
C ALA A 35 1.86 2.42 0.52
N LEU A 36 2.37 2.94 -0.61
CA LEU A 36 2.70 4.35 -0.75
C LEU A 36 1.46 5.24 -0.68
N ILE A 37 0.39 4.86 -1.38
CA ILE A 37 -0.87 5.63 -1.40
C ILE A 37 -1.60 5.55 -0.05
N SER A 38 -1.46 4.45 0.67
CA SER A 38 -2.05 4.24 2.00
C SER A 38 -1.54 5.23 3.07
N GLN A 39 -0.43 5.93 2.81
CA GLN A 39 0.05 7.00 3.72
C GLN A 39 -0.91 8.20 3.84
N VAL A 40 -1.83 8.34 2.89
CA VAL A 40 -2.82 9.43 2.84
C VAL A 40 -4.25 8.93 2.64
N VAL A 41 -4.44 7.72 2.14
CA VAL A 41 -5.76 7.13 1.91
C VAL A 41 -5.95 5.93 2.83
N ASP A 42 -7.06 5.92 3.56
CA ASP A 42 -7.40 4.80 4.44
C ASP A 42 -7.55 3.48 3.65
N ASN A 43 -7.34 2.36 4.34
CA ASN A 43 -7.15 1.05 3.74
C ASN A 43 -8.40 0.56 2.99
N VAL A 44 -9.59 0.79 3.56
CA VAL A 44 -10.85 0.33 2.99
C VAL A 44 -11.20 1.06 1.68
N PRO A 45 -11.20 2.41 1.63
CA PRO A 45 -11.34 3.14 0.36
C PRO A 45 -10.28 2.77 -0.67
N LEU A 46 -9.02 2.62 -0.26
CA LEU A 46 -7.93 2.32 -1.16
C LEU A 46 -8.07 0.93 -1.79
N ALA A 47 -8.39 -0.08 -0.99
CA ALA A 47 -8.65 -1.43 -1.48
C ALA A 47 -9.81 -1.44 -2.49
N THR A 48 -10.92 -0.78 -2.15
CA THR A 48 -12.10 -0.67 -3.05
C THR A 48 -11.74 -0.07 -4.40
N VAL A 49 -10.85 0.93 -4.40
CA VAL A 49 -10.37 1.61 -5.59
C VAL A 49 -9.42 0.74 -6.44
N PHE A 50 -8.63 -0.13 -5.82
CA PHE A 50 -7.65 -0.98 -6.51
C PHE A 50 -8.17 -2.35 -6.93
N ILE A 51 -9.31 -2.82 -6.41
CA ILE A 51 -9.99 -4.04 -6.88
C ILE A 51 -10.11 -4.09 -8.42
N PRO A 52 -10.65 -3.06 -9.11
CA PRO A 52 -10.73 -3.10 -10.57
C PRO A 52 -9.35 -3.09 -11.26
N VAL A 53 -8.34 -2.49 -10.62
CA VAL A 53 -6.96 -2.47 -11.16
C VAL A 53 -6.36 -3.87 -11.15
N ILE A 54 -6.40 -4.56 -10.01
CA ILE A 54 -5.85 -5.93 -9.91
C ILE A 54 -6.65 -6.93 -10.75
N ALA A 55 -7.96 -6.70 -10.94
CA ALA A 55 -8.78 -7.50 -11.84
C ALA A 55 -8.37 -7.32 -13.30
N ALA A 56 -8.08 -6.08 -13.72
CA ALA A 56 -7.55 -5.80 -15.06
C ALA A 56 -6.17 -6.44 -15.26
N MET A 57 -5.29 -6.37 -14.26
CA MET A 57 -3.98 -7.02 -14.31
C MET A 57 -4.09 -8.54 -14.47
N ALA A 58 -5.04 -9.16 -13.76
CA ALA A 58 -5.29 -10.60 -13.80
C ALA A 58 -5.87 -11.12 -15.14
N ASN A 59 -6.30 -10.23 -16.05
CA ASN A 59 -6.64 -10.63 -17.42
C ASN A 59 -5.39 -10.94 -18.27
N THR A 60 -4.19 -10.62 -17.77
CA THR A 60 -2.93 -10.95 -18.44
C THR A 60 -2.58 -12.42 -18.23
N PRO A 61 -2.24 -13.20 -19.28
CA PRO A 61 -1.84 -14.59 -19.13
C PRO A 61 -0.68 -14.76 -18.13
N GLY A 62 -0.81 -15.72 -17.22
CA GLY A 62 0.19 -15.99 -16.18
C GLY A 62 0.06 -15.13 -14.91
N VAL A 63 -0.85 -14.15 -14.88
CA VAL A 63 -1.07 -13.29 -13.71
C VAL A 63 -2.31 -13.76 -12.93
N ALA A 64 -2.10 -14.51 -11.86
CA ALA A 64 -3.19 -14.96 -10.99
C ALA A 64 -3.72 -13.82 -10.10
N ILE A 65 -5.05 -13.72 -9.95
CA ILE A 65 -5.69 -12.70 -9.12
C ILE A 65 -5.42 -12.87 -7.62
N ALA A 66 -5.30 -14.11 -7.13
CA ALA A 66 -5.18 -14.39 -5.70
C ALA A 66 -3.89 -13.79 -5.08
N PRO A 67 -2.70 -13.94 -5.68
CA PRO A 67 -1.51 -13.23 -5.21
C PRO A 67 -1.63 -11.71 -5.23
N LEU A 68 -2.29 -11.14 -6.25
CA LEU A 68 -2.51 -9.69 -6.32
C LEU A 68 -3.45 -9.20 -5.22
N ALA A 69 -4.49 -9.97 -4.90
CA ALA A 69 -5.41 -9.65 -3.81
C ALA A 69 -4.70 -9.65 -2.45
N TRP A 70 -3.79 -10.60 -2.21
CA TRP A 70 -2.94 -10.61 -1.02
C TRP A 70 -1.97 -9.42 -1.00
N ALA A 71 -1.34 -9.11 -2.12
CA ALA A 71 -0.46 -7.94 -2.24
C ALA A 71 -1.21 -6.64 -1.93
N LEU A 72 -2.44 -6.50 -2.43
CA LEU A 72 -3.30 -5.34 -2.17
C LEU A 72 -3.67 -5.27 -0.69
N ALA A 73 -4.15 -6.36 -0.10
CA ALA A 73 -4.56 -6.41 1.30
C ALA A 73 -3.40 -6.07 2.25
N VAL A 74 -2.22 -6.63 1.99
CA VAL A 74 -1.03 -6.38 2.82
C VAL A 74 -0.46 -4.99 2.58
N GLY A 75 -0.39 -4.53 1.33
CA GLY A 75 0.16 -3.22 0.97
C GLY A 75 -0.66 -2.09 1.59
N THR A 76 -1.98 -2.15 1.44
CA THR A 76 -2.89 -1.21 2.12
C THR A 76 -2.82 -1.37 3.63
N GLY A 77 -2.85 -2.60 4.17
CA GLY A 77 -2.81 -2.84 5.62
C GLY A 77 -1.60 -2.27 6.34
N ILE A 78 -0.40 -2.42 5.75
CA ILE A 78 0.88 -2.02 6.35
C ILE A 78 1.24 -0.57 5.98
N GLY A 79 0.91 -0.11 4.77
CA GLY A 79 1.34 1.20 4.26
C GLY A 79 0.98 2.40 5.15
N GLY A 80 -0.22 2.39 5.72
CA GLY A 80 -0.72 3.46 6.60
C GLY A 80 0.06 3.61 7.92
N MET A 81 0.95 2.67 8.25
CA MET A 81 1.78 2.72 9.46
C MET A 81 2.97 3.69 9.36
N ALA A 82 3.39 4.05 8.14
CA ALA A 82 4.59 4.86 7.90
C ALA A 82 4.48 6.30 8.47
N THR A 83 3.27 6.88 8.45
CA THR A 83 3.05 8.27 8.85
C THR A 83 1.91 8.40 9.87
N PRO A 84 1.88 9.48 10.66
CA PRO A 84 0.76 9.79 11.53
C PRO A 84 -0.57 10.01 10.79
N VAL A 85 -0.52 10.39 9.51
CA VAL A 85 -1.72 10.70 8.71
C VAL A 85 -2.32 9.45 8.06
N GLY A 86 -1.51 8.40 7.86
CA GLY A 86 -1.95 7.18 7.19
C GLY A 86 -3.05 6.41 7.91
N THR A 87 -3.16 6.54 9.24
CA THR A 87 -4.29 5.98 10.00
C THR A 87 -4.79 6.92 11.07
N ALA A 88 -6.11 6.89 11.33
CA ALA A 88 -6.74 7.67 12.39
C ALA A 88 -6.14 7.36 13.77
N SER A 89 -5.79 6.09 14.02
CA SER A 89 -5.16 5.64 15.27
C SER A 89 -3.80 6.32 15.51
N ASN A 90 -2.95 6.41 14.49
CA ASN A 90 -1.65 7.08 14.61
C ASN A 90 -1.81 8.58 14.87
N LEU A 91 -2.79 9.22 14.24
CA LEU A 91 -3.09 10.65 14.42
C LEU A 91 -3.61 10.94 15.83
N VAL A 92 -4.49 10.10 16.35
CA VAL A 92 -5.01 10.19 17.72
C VAL A 92 -3.87 9.99 18.73
N ALA A 93 -3.01 8.99 18.53
CA ALA A 93 -1.85 8.75 19.38
C ALA A 93 -0.88 9.96 19.38
N LEU A 94 -0.59 10.53 18.21
CA LEU A 94 0.23 11.73 18.10
C LEU A 94 -0.36 12.90 18.89
N ASN A 95 -1.68 13.14 18.78
CA ASN A 95 -2.36 14.21 19.51
C ASN A 95 -2.34 14.02 21.04
N ILE A 96 -2.52 12.79 21.53
CA ILE A 96 -2.45 12.48 22.98
C ILE A 96 -1.03 12.68 23.50
N LEU A 97 -0.02 12.29 22.72
CA LEU A 97 1.39 12.36 23.10
C LEU A 97 2.00 13.75 22.92
N ASN A 98 1.40 14.64 22.12
CA ASN A 98 1.90 16.01 21.89
C ASN A 98 1.61 16.97 23.08
N LYS A 99 1.76 16.46 24.32
CA LYS A 99 1.62 17.21 25.57
C LYS A 99 2.97 17.82 26.00
N PRO A 100 2.95 18.92 26.77
CA PRO A 100 4.13 19.76 27.03
C PRO A 100 5.35 19.06 27.64
N LYS A 101 5.22 17.88 28.26
CA LYS A 101 6.34 17.14 28.87
C LYS A 101 7.01 16.11 27.95
N GLN A 102 6.39 15.71 26.84
CA GLN A 102 6.96 14.75 25.87
C GLN A 102 6.46 15.02 24.44
N ARG A 103 6.92 16.10 23.79
CA ARG A 103 6.49 16.42 22.43
C ARG A 103 7.01 15.38 21.43
N LEU A 104 6.15 14.46 21.00
CA LEU A 104 6.36 13.66 19.79
C LEU A 104 5.95 14.52 18.59
N SER A 105 6.92 15.00 17.82
CA SER A 105 6.63 15.71 16.58
C SER A 105 6.30 14.73 15.45
N PHE A 106 5.53 15.18 14.46
CA PHE A 106 5.24 14.42 13.24
C PHE A 106 6.52 13.84 12.62
N ALA A 107 7.55 14.66 12.48
CA ALA A 107 8.83 14.25 11.91
C ALA A 107 9.53 13.17 12.74
N ARG A 108 9.43 13.21 14.08
CA ARG A 108 10.04 12.21 14.95
C ARG A 108 9.31 10.86 14.85
N PHE A 109 7.98 10.87 14.76
CA PHE A 109 7.20 9.67 14.49
C PHE A 109 7.58 9.09 13.12
N ALA A 110 7.47 9.88 12.06
CA ALA A 110 7.74 9.42 10.69
C ALA A 110 9.16 8.87 10.54
N LYS A 111 10.17 9.55 11.10
CA LYS A 111 11.57 9.09 11.07
C LYS A 111 11.77 7.71 11.74
N ARG A 112 10.93 7.35 12.72
CA ARG A 112 11.00 6.06 13.42
C ARG A 112 10.14 5.00 12.75
N SER A 113 8.96 5.38 12.26
CA SER A 113 7.98 4.45 11.69
C SER A 113 8.30 4.07 10.24
N ILE A 114 8.76 5.01 9.40
CA ILE A 114 9.08 4.74 7.99
C ILE A 114 10.04 3.55 7.82
N PRO A 115 11.19 3.47 8.53
CA PRO A 115 12.10 2.33 8.40
C PRO A 115 11.45 1.00 8.79
N LEU A 116 10.62 1.00 9.84
CA LEU A 116 9.91 -0.20 10.30
C LEU A 116 8.88 -0.65 9.26
N THR A 117 8.09 0.28 8.72
CA THR A 117 7.11 -0.02 7.67
C THR A 117 7.79 -0.54 6.40
N ILE A 118 8.93 0.02 6.01
CA ILE A 118 9.72 -0.49 4.86
C ILE A 118 10.21 -1.91 5.13
N MET A 119 10.68 -2.21 6.35
CA MET A 119 11.09 -3.57 6.73
C MET A 119 9.92 -4.55 6.67
N ASP A 120 8.76 -4.18 7.22
CA ASP A 120 7.55 -5.02 7.21
C ASP A 120 7.07 -5.27 5.78
N LEU A 121 7.08 -4.25 4.92
CA LEU A 121 6.75 -4.38 3.50
C LEU A 121 7.76 -5.26 2.76
N ALA A 122 9.05 -5.15 3.06
CA ALA A 122 10.07 -6.00 2.44
C ALA A 122 9.91 -7.47 2.84
N ILE A 123 9.62 -7.75 4.12
CA ILE A 123 9.34 -9.10 4.62
C ILE A 123 8.06 -9.63 3.97
N ALA A 124 6.99 -8.84 3.93
CA ALA A 124 5.75 -9.20 3.26
C ALA A 124 5.96 -9.50 1.77
N ASN A 125 6.73 -8.66 1.07
CA ASN A 125 7.05 -8.88 -0.34
C ASN A 125 7.79 -10.21 -0.52
N LEU A 126 8.80 -10.49 0.30
CA LEU A 126 9.55 -11.74 0.24
C LEU A 126 8.64 -12.95 0.48
N ILE A 127 7.78 -12.90 1.51
CA ILE A 127 6.83 -13.99 1.80
C ILE A 127 5.87 -14.21 0.63
N LEU A 128 5.35 -13.13 0.03
CA LEU A 128 4.46 -13.24 -1.12
C LEU A 128 5.18 -13.86 -2.31
N LEU A 129 6.41 -13.42 -2.59
CA LEU A 129 7.23 -13.96 -3.68
C LEU A 129 7.59 -15.44 -3.49
N LEU A 130 7.86 -15.88 -2.26
CA LEU A 130 8.11 -17.28 -1.93
C LEU A 130 6.85 -18.17 -2.06
N ARG A 131 5.67 -17.56 -2.13
CA ARG A 131 4.37 -18.25 -2.25
C ARG A 131 3.83 -18.34 -3.67
N LEU A 132 4.50 -17.70 -4.64
CA LEU A 132 4.16 -17.75 -6.06
C LEU A 132 4.60 -19.07 -6.69
#